data_AF-A0A3R8ZUZ2-F1
#
_entry.id   AF-A0A3R8ZUZ2-F1
#
_cell.length_a   1.000
_cell.length_b   1.000
_cell.length_c   1.000
_cell.angle_alpha   90.00
_cell.angle_beta   90.00
_cell.angle_gamma   90.00
#
_symmetry.space_group_name_H-M   'P 1'
#
loop_
_entity.id
_entity.type
_entity.pdbx_description
1 polymer ?
#
loop_
_entity_poly.entity_id
_entity_poly.type
_entity_poly.pdbx_seq_one_letter_code
_entity_poly.pdbx_strand_id
1 'polypeptide(L)'
;MKVKMHFGVMLIPVLLIGFAAGYFYLPRQLKEIKSNPQIVWYSERPDLTWQVFSQCKQHVEDADTCYQAYSAAVALAESDRCDTQGLKLKYRFKLLTQHASPAEIEKEIDKECRQR
;
A
#
# COMPACT_ATOMS: atom_id res chain seq x y z
N MET A 1 -2.18 51.33 7.48
CA MET A 1 -1.14 50.27 7.41
C MET A 1 -1.65 49.15 6.51
N LYS A 2 -0.88 48.75 5.50
CA LYS A 2 -1.29 47.78 4.47
C LYS A 2 -0.62 46.44 4.79
N VAL A 3 -1.35 45.54 5.46
CA VAL A 3 -0.84 44.19 5.73
C VAL A 3 -1.08 43.35 4.47
N LYS A 4 -0.09 43.31 3.57
CA LYS A 4 -0.01 42.29 2.53
C LYS A 4 0.53 41.01 3.17
N MET A 5 -0.36 40.18 3.69
CA MET A 5 0.00 38.84 4.13
C MET A 5 0.37 37.98 2.92
N HIS A 6 1.61 37.51 2.91
CA HIS A 6 2.20 36.60 1.94
C HIS A 6 1.56 35.20 2.02
N PHE A 7 0.32 35.05 1.54
CA PHE A 7 -0.43 33.79 1.57
C PHE A 7 0.26 32.65 0.77
N GLY A 8 1.05 32.99 -0.25
CA GLY A 8 1.76 32.00 -1.07
C GLY A 8 3.00 31.38 -0.42
N VAL A 9 3.62 32.04 0.57
CA VAL A 9 4.87 31.58 1.19
C VAL A 9 4.61 30.56 2.32
N MET A 10 3.39 30.55 2.88
CA MET A 10 3.00 29.68 3.99
C MET A 10 2.56 28.28 3.55
N LEU A 11 2.20 28.09 2.27
CA LEU A 11 1.78 26.79 1.72
C LEU A 11 2.96 25.82 1.51
N ILE A 12 4.12 26.35 1.12
CA ILE A 12 5.34 25.56 0.87
C ILE A 12 5.81 24.82 2.13
N PRO A 13 5.96 25.47 3.32
CA PRO A 13 6.38 24.76 4.52
C PRO A 13 5.33 23.74 4.99
N VAL A 14 4.02 24.02 4.82
CA VAL A 14 2.95 23.06 5.17
C VAL A 14 3.01 21.81 4.30
N LEU A 15 3.23 21.97 2.99
CA LEU A 15 3.43 20.85 2.06
C LEU A 15 4.69 20.04 2.39
N LEU A 16 5.80 20.72 2.68
CA LEU A 16 7.06 20.05 3.06
C LEU A 16 6.95 19.28 4.38
N ILE A 17 6.25 19.84 5.38
CA ILE A 17 5.97 19.16 6.64
C ILE A 17 5.07 17.94 6.42
N GLY A 18 4.03 18.06 5.59
CA GLY A 18 3.18 16.93 5.22
C GLY A 18 3.94 15.82 4.50
N PHE A 19 4.84 16.18 3.58
CA PHE A 19 5.68 15.23 2.85
C PHE A 19 6.70 14.53 3.76
N ALA A 20 7.34 15.29 4.66
CA ALA A 20 8.28 14.75 5.65
C ALA A 20 7.58 13.85 6.67
N ALA A 21 6.38 14.24 7.14
CA ALA A 21 5.56 13.41 8.01
C ALA A 21 5.16 12.12 7.31
N GLY A 22 4.68 12.18 6.07
CA GLY A 22 4.42 10.98 5.26
C GLY A 22 5.66 10.09 5.17
N TYR A 23 6.80 10.64 4.78
CA TYR A 23 8.05 9.88 4.62
C TYR A 23 8.57 9.23 5.91
N PHE A 24 8.42 9.88 7.08
CA PHE A 24 8.92 9.35 8.35
C PHE A 24 7.91 8.51 9.15
N TYR A 25 6.61 8.84 9.09
CA TYR A 25 5.58 8.11 9.84
C TYR A 25 5.05 6.88 9.10
N LEU A 26 4.91 6.90 7.77
CA LEU A 26 4.48 5.73 6.99
C LEU A 26 5.37 4.50 7.22
N PRO A 27 6.72 4.56 7.16
CA PRO A 27 7.54 3.36 7.32
C PRO A 27 7.43 2.75 8.72
N ARG A 28 7.12 3.54 9.76
CA ARG A 28 7.00 3.04 11.13
C ARG A 28 5.68 2.28 11.34
N GLN A 29 4.57 2.82 10.86
CA GLN A 29 3.28 2.12 10.91
C GLN A 29 3.29 0.88 10.01
N LEU A 30 3.92 0.94 8.84
CA LEU A 30 4.11 -0.23 7.96
C LEU A 30 4.94 -1.34 8.62
N LYS A 31 5.93 -1.00 9.47
CA LYS A 31 6.70 -1.98 10.24
C LYS A 31 5.88 -2.66 11.33
N GLU A 32 5.06 -1.90 12.06
CA GLU A 32 4.17 -2.48 13.09
C GLU A 32 3.07 -3.35 12.47
N ILE A 33 2.51 -2.94 11.34
CA ILE A 33 1.60 -3.73 10.50
C ILE A 33 2.27 -5.05 10.09
N LYS A 34 3.54 -5.03 9.62
CA LYS A 34 4.28 -6.26 9.28
C LYS A 34 4.51 -7.21 10.47
N SER A 35 4.42 -6.73 11.71
CA SER A 35 4.57 -7.56 12.91
C SER A 35 3.26 -8.07 13.51
N ASN A 36 2.10 -7.66 12.98
CA ASN A 36 0.80 -8.16 13.44
C ASN A 36 0.63 -9.63 13.01
N PRO A 37 0.45 -10.58 13.96
CA PRO A 37 0.32 -12.01 13.65
C PRO A 37 -0.79 -12.33 12.65
N GLN A 38 -1.90 -11.58 12.68
CA GLN A 38 -3.02 -11.80 11.74
C GLN A 38 -2.64 -11.39 10.32
N ILE A 39 -1.91 -10.29 10.16
CA ILE A 39 -1.45 -9.81 8.85
C ILE A 39 -0.43 -10.79 8.28
N VAL A 40 0.47 -11.31 9.11
CA VAL A 40 1.42 -12.37 8.73
C VAL A 40 0.65 -13.63 8.31
N TRP A 41 -0.33 -14.07 9.10
CA TRP A 41 -1.13 -15.25 8.80
C TRP A 41 -1.87 -15.16 7.45
N TYR A 42 -2.44 -13.99 7.14
CA TYR A 42 -3.06 -13.71 5.84
C TYR A 42 -2.00 -13.59 4.73
N SER A 43 -0.85 -12.97 4.97
CA SER A 43 0.23 -12.84 3.97
C SER A 43 0.78 -14.21 3.55
N GLU A 44 0.80 -15.18 4.46
CA GLU A 44 1.17 -16.57 4.18
C GLU A 44 0.07 -17.37 3.46
N ARG A 45 -1.15 -16.82 3.34
CA ARG A 45 -2.31 -17.45 2.69
C ARG A 45 -2.87 -16.56 1.58
N PRO A 46 -2.14 -16.38 0.46
CA PRO A 46 -2.52 -15.45 -0.59
C PRO A 46 -3.92 -15.69 -1.16
N ASP A 47 -4.32 -16.94 -1.38
CA ASP A 47 -5.65 -17.24 -1.94
C ASP A 47 -6.79 -16.86 -1.00
N LEU A 48 -6.63 -17.12 0.31
CA LEU A 48 -7.60 -16.71 1.32
C LEU A 48 -7.66 -15.18 1.42
N THR A 49 -6.50 -14.52 1.48
CA THR A 49 -6.41 -13.06 1.54
C THR A 49 -7.09 -12.40 0.34
N TRP A 50 -6.88 -12.96 -0.85
CA TRP A 50 -7.57 -12.52 -2.05
C TRP A 50 -9.09 -12.62 -1.91
N GLN A 51 -9.59 -13.78 -1.48
CA GLN A 51 -11.02 -14.04 -1.32
C GLN A 51 -11.65 -13.07 -0.32
N VAL A 52 -11.09 -12.99 0.89
CA VAL A 52 -11.61 -12.15 1.97
C VAL A 52 -11.57 -10.68 1.57
N PHE A 53 -10.44 -10.19 1.05
CA PHE A 53 -10.36 -8.78 0.65
C PHE A 53 -11.31 -8.47 -0.53
N SER A 54 -11.47 -9.38 -1.49
CA SER A 54 -12.44 -9.22 -2.58
C SER A 54 -13.87 -9.12 -2.06
N GLN A 55 -14.25 -9.94 -1.07
CA GLN A 55 -15.54 -9.86 -0.40
C GLN A 55 -15.71 -8.52 0.31
N CYS A 56 -14.70 -8.09 1.08
CA CYS A 56 -14.70 -6.81 1.79
C CYS A 56 -14.88 -5.58 0.88
N LYS A 57 -14.40 -5.64 -0.37
CA LYS A 57 -14.62 -4.58 -1.36
C LYS A 57 -16.08 -4.47 -1.81
N GLN A 58 -16.84 -5.56 -1.73
CA GLN A 58 -18.26 -5.59 -2.07
C GLN A 58 -19.13 -5.25 -0.85
N HIS A 59 -18.79 -5.84 0.30
CA HIS A 59 -19.52 -5.68 1.53
C HIS A 59 -18.62 -5.94 2.75
N VAL A 60 -18.70 -5.08 3.76
CA VAL A 60 -17.93 -5.23 5.01
C VAL A 60 -18.82 -5.86 6.08
N GLU A 61 -18.61 -7.14 6.34
CA GLU A 61 -19.27 -7.89 7.43
C GLU A 61 -18.53 -7.72 8.77
N ASP A 62 -17.20 -7.76 8.71
CA ASP A 62 -16.29 -7.58 9.85
C ASP A 62 -15.15 -6.64 9.45
N ALA A 63 -15.15 -5.44 10.04
CA ALA A 63 -14.18 -4.39 9.74
C ALA A 63 -12.74 -4.81 10.09
N ASP A 64 -12.54 -5.55 11.17
CA ASP A 64 -11.19 -5.98 11.60
C ASP A 64 -10.65 -7.00 10.62
N THR A 65 -11.45 -8.01 10.26
CA THR A 65 -11.09 -9.01 9.25
C THR A 65 -10.76 -8.35 7.91
N CYS A 66 -11.57 -7.38 7.48
CA CYS A 66 -11.31 -6.63 6.26
C CYS A 66 -10.02 -5.82 6.32
N TYR A 67 -9.72 -5.19 7.47
CA TYR A 67 -8.48 -4.47 7.67
C TYR A 67 -7.25 -5.39 7.62
N GLN A 68 -7.30 -6.56 8.26
CA GLN A 68 -6.18 -7.51 8.24
C GLN A 68 -5.95 -8.06 6.82
N ALA A 69 -7.02 -8.44 6.11
CA ALA A 69 -6.93 -8.94 4.75
C ALA A 69 -6.42 -7.89 3.76
N TYR A 70 -6.90 -6.64 3.86
CA TYR A 70 -6.38 -5.52 3.07
C TYR A 70 -4.89 -5.28 3.33
N SER A 71 -4.49 -5.23 4.61
CA SER A 71 -3.10 -4.97 4.98
C SER A 71 -2.16 -6.06 4.47
N ALA A 72 -2.59 -7.32 4.54
CA ALA A 72 -1.84 -8.44 3.97
C ALA A 72 -1.80 -8.39 2.44
N ALA A 73 -2.90 -8.01 1.78
CA ALA A 73 -2.95 -7.81 0.34
C ALA A 73 -1.96 -6.73 -0.13
N VAL A 74 -1.85 -5.62 0.61
CA VAL A 74 -0.85 -4.57 0.35
C VAL A 74 0.56 -5.11 0.57
N ALA A 75 0.81 -5.89 1.64
CA ALA A 75 2.12 -6.49 1.87
C ALA A 75 2.55 -7.45 0.74
N LEU A 76 1.60 -8.18 0.15
CA LEU A 76 1.83 -9.06 -1.00
C LEU A 76 2.07 -8.27 -2.30
N ALA A 77 1.32 -7.18 -2.51
CA ALA A 77 1.53 -6.24 -3.62
C ALA A 77 2.91 -5.55 -3.56
N GLU A 78 3.36 -5.20 -2.36
CA GLU A 78 4.63 -4.54 -2.12
C GLU A 78 5.75 -5.50 -1.71
N SER A 79 5.59 -6.80 -2.03
CA SER A 79 6.62 -7.80 -1.77
C SER A 79 7.88 -7.54 -2.57
N ASP A 80 9.02 -7.87 -2.00
CA ASP A 80 10.34 -7.73 -2.62
C ASP A 80 10.73 -8.90 -3.54
N ARG A 81 9.83 -9.88 -3.69
CA ARG A 81 10.08 -11.12 -4.44
C ARG A 81 9.89 -10.90 -5.94
N CYS A 82 11.00 -10.97 -6.68
CA CYS A 82 11.03 -10.87 -8.13
C CYS A 82 11.23 -12.23 -8.83
N ASP A 83 11.10 -13.35 -8.12
CA ASP A 83 11.01 -14.67 -8.72
C ASP A 83 9.65 -14.87 -9.43
N THR A 84 9.52 -15.90 -10.28
CA THR A 84 8.30 -16.16 -11.06
C THR A 84 7.02 -16.23 -10.23
N GLN A 85 7.08 -16.79 -9.01
CA GLN A 85 5.92 -16.88 -8.13
C GLN A 85 5.64 -15.52 -7.44
N GLY A 86 6.69 -14.84 -7.00
CA GLY A 86 6.63 -13.50 -6.42
C GLY A 86 6.04 -12.48 -7.37
N LEU A 87 6.46 -12.48 -8.64
CA LEU A 87 5.90 -11.61 -9.68
C LEU A 87 4.40 -11.86 -9.90
N LYS A 88 3.97 -13.12 -9.98
CA LYS A 88 2.56 -13.48 -10.14
C LYS A 88 1.72 -12.98 -8.96
N LEU A 89 2.19 -13.18 -7.73
CA LEU A 89 1.51 -12.71 -6.53
C LEU A 89 1.47 -11.19 -6.46
N LYS A 90 2.62 -10.52 -6.69
CA LYS A 90 2.74 -9.07 -6.74
C LYS A 90 1.75 -8.47 -7.74
N TYR A 91 1.75 -8.96 -8.98
CA TYR A 91 0.84 -8.50 -10.03
C TYR A 91 -0.63 -8.67 -9.64
N ARG A 92 -0.99 -9.89 -9.21
CA ARG A 92 -2.34 -10.20 -8.74
C ARG A 92 -2.78 -9.20 -7.67
N PHE A 93 -2.00 -9.04 -6.61
CA PHE A 93 -2.37 -8.18 -5.50
C PHE A 93 -2.35 -6.68 -5.82
N LYS A 94 -1.42 -6.20 -6.67
CA LYS A 94 -1.46 -4.81 -7.15
C LYS A 94 -2.76 -4.52 -7.91
N LEU A 95 -3.26 -5.45 -8.73
CA LEU A 95 -4.58 -5.29 -9.39
C LEU A 95 -5.74 -5.19 -8.40
N LEU A 96 -5.62 -5.82 -7.24
CA LEU A 96 -6.69 -5.82 -6.23
C LEU A 96 -6.66 -4.58 -5.34
N THR A 97 -5.47 -4.12 -4.96
CA THR A 97 -5.25 -3.04 -3.99
C THR A 97 -5.10 -1.66 -4.63
N GLN A 98 -4.58 -1.58 -5.86
CA GLN A 98 -4.31 -0.32 -6.53
C GLN A 98 -5.44 0.07 -7.48
N HIS A 99 -5.67 1.37 -7.64
CA HIS A 99 -6.54 1.92 -8.66
C HIS A 99 -5.73 2.32 -9.91
N ALA A 100 -5.03 1.35 -10.49
CA ALA A 100 -4.16 1.54 -11.64
C ALA A 100 -4.53 0.58 -12.78
N SER A 101 -4.22 0.96 -14.02
CA SER A 101 -4.41 0.06 -15.15
C SER A 101 -3.42 -1.11 -15.11
N PRO A 102 -3.75 -2.27 -15.71
CA PRO A 102 -2.81 -3.40 -15.79
C PRO A 102 -1.45 -3.02 -16.39
N ALA A 103 -1.43 -2.14 -17.40
CA ALA A 103 -0.21 -1.68 -18.04
C ALA A 103 0.67 -0.81 -17.12
N GLU A 104 0.06 0.02 -16.27
CA GLU A 104 0.79 0.81 -15.27
C GLU A 104 1.39 -0.10 -14.20
N ILE A 105 0.64 -1.10 -13.74
CA ILE A 105 1.11 -2.10 -12.78
C ILE A 105 2.28 -2.91 -13.36
N GLU A 106 2.17 -3.39 -14.60
CA GLU A 106 3.25 -4.11 -15.27
C GLU A 106 4.52 -3.26 -15.31
N LYS A 107 4.40 -1.99 -15.72
CA LYS A 107 5.52 -1.04 -15.78
C LYS A 107 6.15 -0.79 -14.40
N GLU A 108 5.35 -0.70 -13.36
CA GLU A 108 5.81 -0.53 -11.97
C GLU A 108 6.62 -1.75 -11.51
N ILE A 109 6.06 -2.95 -11.68
CA ILE A 109 6.74 -4.22 -11.32
C ILE A 109 8.05 -4.37 -12.09
N ASP A 110 8.00 -4.09 -13.38
CA ASP A 110 9.16 -4.11 -14.27
C ASP A 110 10.26 -3.15 -13.83
N LYS A 111 9.89 -1.98 -13.28
CA LYS A 111 10.84 -1.00 -12.77
C LYS A 111 11.46 -1.47 -11.45
N GLU A 112 10.64 -1.99 -10.54
CA GLU A 112 11.07 -2.49 -9.23
C GLU A 112 12.02 -3.69 -9.36
N CYS A 113 11.69 -4.64 -10.23
CA CYS A 113 12.42 -5.90 -10.35
C CYS A 113 13.61 -5.86 -11.30
N ARG A 114 13.68 -4.90 -12.25
CA ARG A 114 14.89 -4.70 -13.07
C ARG A 114 16.01 -3.97 -12.33
N GLN A 115 15.70 -3.30 -11.22
CA GLN A 115 16.68 -2.56 -10.41
C GLN A 115 17.34 -3.42 -9.31
N ARG A 116 17.10 -4.74 -9.30
CA ARG A 116 17.65 -5.72 -8.36
C ARG A 116 18.53 -6.74 -9.08
#